data_AF-A0A2J0PHZ9-F1
#
_entry.id   AF-A0A2J0PHZ9-F1
#
_cell.length_a   1.000
_cell.length_b   1.000
_cell.length_c   1.000
_cell.angle_alpha   90.00
_cell.angle_beta   90.00
_cell.angle_gamma   90.00
#
_symmetry.space_group_name_H-M   'P 1'
#
loop_
_entity.id
_entity.type
_entity.pdbx_description
1 polymer ?
#
loop_
_entity_poly.entity_id
_entity_poly.type
_entity_poly.pdbx_seq_one_letter_code
_entity_poly.pdbx_strand_id
1 'polypeptide(L)' 'MGGSKADGTVRMGFDYGLFEKPVLDKNQAIAAAEQRCKAWGYSGTEPFGGTTQTCNQPSSSGCVGWHVETEFQCIGEIKK' A
#
# COMPACT_ATOMS: atom_id res chain seq x y z
N MET A 1 -3.98 -0.07 8.41
CA MET A 1 -2.60 -0.11 7.90
C MET A 1 -1.75 -0.94 8.84
N GLY A 2 -1.35 -2.12 8.38
CA GLY A 2 -0.52 -3.08 9.13
C GLY A 2 0.89 -3.13 8.57
N GLY A 3 1.82 -3.68 9.33
CA GLY A 3 3.19 -3.87 8.86
C GLY A 3 4.01 -4.57 9.91
N SER A 4 4.76 -5.58 9.49
CA SER A 4 5.66 -6.33 10.35
C SER A 4 7.07 -5.77 10.20
N LYS A 5 7.55 -5.09 11.24
CA LYS A 5 8.97 -4.71 11.31
C LYS A 5 9.88 -5.94 11.30
N ALA A 6 9.44 -7.04 11.91
CA ALA A 6 10.20 -8.30 11.97
C ALA A 6 10.38 -8.93 10.59
N ASP A 7 9.33 -8.93 9.76
CA ASP A 7 9.35 -9.48 8.40
C ASP A 7 9.80 -8.45 7.34
N GLY A 8 9.95 -7.17 7.72
CA GLY A 8 10.29 -6.09 6.79
C GLY A 8 9.17 -5.81 5.79
N THR A 9 7.90 -5.96 6.17
CA THR A 9 6.75 -5.76 5.27
C THR A 9 5.79 -4.69 5.78
N VAL A 10 5.19 -3.94 4.87
CA VAL A 10 4.25 -2.87 5.11
C VAL A 10 3.03 -3.07 4.22
N ARG A 11 1.83 -3.14 4.82
CA ARG A 11 0.55 -3.23 4.12
C ARG A 11 -0.15 -1.88 4.12
N MET A 12 -0.35 -1.35 2.91
CA MET A 12 -1.07 -0.10 2.71
C MET A 12 -2.38 -0.39 1.98
N GLY A 13 -3.48 -0.14 2.68
CA GLY A 13 -4.82 -0.18 2.12
C GLY A 13 -5.34 1.25 1.95
N PHE A 14 -5.94 1.54 0.80
CA PHE A 14 -6.67 2.78 0.56
C PHE A 14 -7.99 2.48 -0.15
N ASP A 15 -9.01 3.28 0.17
CA ASP A 15 -10.33 3.19 -0.42
C ASP A 15 -10.48 4.34 -1.42
N TYR A 16 -11.02 4.06 -2.60
CA TYR A 16 -11.33 5.10 -3.58
C TYR A 16 -12.69 4.86 -4.22
N GLY A 17 -13.43 5.94 -4.43
CA GLY A 17 -14.72 5.94 -5.09
C GLY A 17 -14.63 5.92 -6.62
N LEU A 18 -15.77 5.67 -7.28
CA LEU A 18 -15.90 5.65 -8.75
C LEU A 18 -15.38 6.92 -9.45
N PHE A 19 -15.38 8.05 -8.74
CA PHE A 19 -14.95 9.37 -9.25
C PHE A 19 -13.53 9.76 -8.82
N GLU A 20 -12.89 8.97 -7.97
CA GLU A 20 -11.54 9.23 -7.49
C GLU A 20 -10.51 8.58 -8.42
N LYS A 21 -9.39 9.29 -8.65
CA LYS A 21 -8.31 8.80 -9.50
C LYS A 21 -7.26 8.09 -8.64
N PRO A 22 -7.21 6.75 -8.60
CA PRO A 22 -6.34 5.99 -7.69
C PRO A 22 -4.83 6.13 -7.98
N VAL A 23 -4.45 6.81 -9.06
CA VAL A 23 -3.05 7.04 -9.43
C VAL A 23 -2.33 7.93 -8.41
N LEU A 24 -3.02 8.94 -7.86
CA LEU A 24 -2.43 9.85 -6.88
C LEU A 24 -2.19 9.11 -5.54
N ASP A 25 -3.15 8.27 -5.14
CA ASP A 25 -3.09 7.51 -3.90
C ASP A 25 -2.04 6.39 -3.93
N LYS A 26 -1.82 5.74 -5.09
CA LYS A 26 -0.72 4.76 -5.24
C LYS A 26 0.64 5.38 -4.95
N ASN A 27 0.91 6.57 -5.48
CA ASN A 27 2.16 7.28 -5.20
C ASN A 27 2.30 7.65 -3.72
N GLN A 28 1.19 8.08 -3.09
CA GLN A 28 1.17 8.33 -1.64
C GLN A 28 1.42 7.07 -0.81
N ALA A 29 0.84 5.94 -1.19
CA ALA A 29 1.03 4.66 -0.51
C ALA A 29 2.50 4.20 -0.57
N ILE A 30 3.14 4.33 -1.74
CA ILE A 30 4.58 4.04 -1.92
C ILE A 30 5.41 4.97 -1.04
N ALA A 31 5.17 6.28 -1.09
CA ALA A 31 5.91 7.24 -0.29
C ALA A 31 5.77 6.97 1.22
N ALA A 32 4.57 6.66 1.69
CA ALA A 32 4.32 6.32 3.09
C ALA A 32 4.97 4.99 3.50
N ALA A 33 4.96 3.97 2.64
CA ALA A 33 5.69 2.72 2.87
C ALA A 33 7.20 2.97 2.95
N GLU A 34 7.73 3.80 2.05
CA GLU A 34 9.16 4.13 1.99
C GLU A 34 9.62 4.85 3.25
N GLN A 35 8.85 5.83 3.71
CA GLN A 35 9.12 6.54 4.97
C GLN A 35 9.16 5.57 6.16
N ARG A 36 8.26 4.58 6.18
CA ARG A 36 8.19 3.58 7.25
C ARG A 36 9.39 2.63 7.22
N CYS A 37 9.75 2.15 6.04
CA CYS A 37 10.94 1.33 5.83
C CYS A 37 12.23 2.08 6.21
N LYS A 38 12.35 3.34 5.80
CA LYS A 38 13.47 4.22 6.19
C LYS A 38 13.53 4.44 7.70
N ALA A 39 12.39 4.65 8.36
CA ALA A 39 12.32 4.77 9.81
C ALA A 39 12.76 3.49 10.55
N TRP A 40 12.66 2.33 9.91
CA TRP A 40 13.18 1.06 10.43
C TRP A 40 14.66 0.81 10.13
N GLY A 41 15.26 1.58 9.22
CA GLY A 41 16.67 1.47 8.82
C GLY A 41 16.90 0.83 7.45
N TYR A 42 15.84 0.55 6.68
CA TYR A 42 15.95 0.04 5.32
C TYR A 42 16.24 1.17 4.32
N SER A 43 16.90 0.85 3.22
CA SER A 43 17.27 1.85 2.20
C SER A 43 16.12 2.24 1.29
N GLY A 44 15.14 1.35 1.12
CA GLY A 44 13.98 1.59 0.27
C GLY A 44 12.83 0.63 0.53
N THR A 45 11.86 0.66 -0.38
CA THR A 45 10.69 -0.20 -0.39
C THR A 45 10.35 -0.59 -1.82
N GLU A 46 9.89 -1.81 -2.03
CA GLU A 46 9.34 -2.27 -3.29
C GLU A 46 7.96 -2.90 -3.06
N PRO A 47 7.01 -2.72 -3.99
CA PRO A 47 5.73 -3.43 -3.93
C PRO A 47 5.97 -4.94 -4.06
N PHE A 48 5.46 -5.68 -3.08
CA PHE A 48 5.57 -7.13 -2.99
C PHE A 48 4.18 -7.74 -2.88
N GLY A 49 3.96 -8.98 -3.33
CA GLY A 49 2.64 -9.64 -3.19
C GLY A 49 1.52 -9.11 -4.10
N GLY A 50 1.76 -8.02 -4.83
CA GLY A 50 0.81 -7.45 -5.79
C GLY A 50 -0.16 -6.45 -5.16
N THR A 51 -1.06 -5.93 -6.02
CA THR A 51 -2.13 -5.02 -5.61
C THR A 51 -3.44 -5.77 -5.67
N THR A 52 -4.08 -5.98 -4.52
CA THR A 52 -5.40 -6.59 -4.42
C THR A 52 -6.46 -5.51 -4.42
N GLN A 53 -7.42 -5.60 -5.32
CA GLN A 53 -8.54 -4.68 -5.40
C GLN A 53 -9.84 -5.43 -5.09
N THR A 54 -10.52 -5.01 -4.04
CA THR A 54 -11.76 -5.62 -3.56
C THR A 54 -12.87 -4.59 -3.58
N CYS A 55 -14.04 -4.96 -4.07
CA CYS A 55 -15.21 -4.09 -4.01
C CYS A 55 -15.71 -4.01 -2.55
N ASN A 56 -15.59 -2.85 -1.91
CA ASN A 56 -16.13 -2.64 -0.56
C ASN A 56 -17.54 -2.02 -0.61
N GLN A 57 -17.87 -1.33 -1.70
CA GLN A 57 -19.14 -0.61 -1.87
C GLN A 57 -19.85 -1.02 -3.17
N PRO A 58 -20.58 -2.14 -3.14
CA PRO A 58 -21.43 -2.53 -4.25
C PRO A 58 -22.67 -1.61 -4.33
N SER A 59 -23.05 -1.25 -5.55
CA SER A 59 -24.24 -0.47 -5.87
C SER A 59 -25.06 -1.16 -6.96
N SER A 60 -26.27 -0.66 -7.21
CA SER A 60 -27.17 -1.17 -8.27
C SER A 60 -26.58 -1.09 -9.68
N SER A 61 -25.58 -0.22 -9.91
CA SER A 61 -24.91 -0.04 -11.20
C SER A 61 -23.52 -0.68 -11.27
N GLY A 62 -23.09 -1.38 -10.23
CA GLY A 62 -21.74 -1.95 -10.10
C GLY A 62 -21.03 -1.47 -8.84
N CYS A 63 -19.72 -1.61 -8.78
CA CYS A 63 -18.95 -1.23 -7.59
C CYS A 63 -18.60 0.27 -7.61
N VAL A 64 -19.09 1.03 -6.64
CA VAL A 64 -18.84 2.49 -6.52
C VAL A 64 -17.71 2.82 -5.56
N GLY A 65 -17.24 1.85 -4.78
CA GLY A 65 -16.09 1.99 -3.88
C GLY A 65 -15.20 0.77 -3.95
N TRP A 66 -13.92 1.01 -4.15
CA TRP A 66 -12.90 -0.02 -4.24
C TRP A 66 -11.93 0.13 -3.08
N HIS A 67 -11.72 -0.97 -2.36
CA HIS A 67 -10.64 -1.10 -1.41
C HIS A 67 -9.44 -1.70 -2.12
N VAL A 68 -8.33 -0.97 -2.15
CA VAL A 68 -7.08 -1.46 -2.71
C VAL A 68 -6.07 -1.66 -1.60
N GLU A 69 -5.63 -2.91 -1.45
CA GLU A 69 -4.54 -3.28 -0.57
C GLU A 69 -3.30 -3.58 -1.41
N THR A 70 -2.21 -2.88 -1.11
CA THR A 70 -0.90 -3.15 -1.69
C THR A 70 0.08 -3.49 -0.59
N GLU A 71 0.75 -4.62 -0.78
CA GLU A 71 1.86 -5.04 0.06
C GLU A 71 3.16 -4.43 -0.44
N PHE A 72 3.98 -3.99 0.50
CA PHE A 72 5.28 -3.40 0.27
C PHE A 72 6.30 -4.14 1.12
N GLN A 73 7.41 -4.53 0.52
CA GLN A 73 8.55 -5.08 1.23
C GLN A 73 9.63 -4.01 1.34
N CYS A 74 10.18 -3.86 2.54
CA CYS A 74 11.33 -3.01 2.76
C CYS A 74 12.57 -3.71 2.19
N ILE A 75 13.30 -3.00 1.32
CA ILE A 75 14.48 -3.51 0.64
C ILE A 75 15.72 -2.69 0.99
N GLY A 76 16.88 -3.28 0.74
CA GLY A 76 18.18 -2.72 1.07
C GLY A 76 18.65 -3.11 2.47
N GLU A 77 19.96 -3.07 2.64
CA GLU A 77 20.61 -3.50 3.87
C GLU A 77 20.26 -2.55 5.02
N ILE A 78 19.86 -3.13 6.16
CA ILE A 78 19.79 -2.39 7.42
C ILE A 78 21.24 -2.03 7.74
N LYS A 79 21.61 -0.76 7.55
CA LYS A 79 22.95 -0.32 7.93
C LYS A 79 23.08 -0.49 9.46
N LYS A 80 23.75 -1.57 9.83
CA LYS A 80 24.04 -1.99 11.19
C LYS A 80 24.99 -1.00 11.88
#